data_AF-A0A518HYA6-F1
#
_entry.id   AF-A0A518HYA6-F1
#
_cell.length_a   1.000
_cell.length_b   1.000
_cell.length_c   1.000
_cell.angle_alpha   90.00
_cell.angle_beta   90.00
_cell.angle_gamma   90.00
#
_symmetry.space_group_name_H-M   'P 1'
#
loop_
_entity.id
_entity.type
_entity.pdbx_description
1 polymer ?
#
loop_
_entity_poly.entity_id
_entity_poly.type
_entity_poly.pdbx_seq_one_letter_code
_entity_poly.pdbx_strand_id
1 'polypeptide(L)'
;MMMTIGKSVGKGGANRGPDTMTVQSLLNLNLDTLNAKLAANGEPKLAVLAEDGKIGTKTKDAIGAYQRHIIGMKSPDQRVDPGGNTLKQLNRVTATLPAITNLTAVFEKTFKASKLNQMKTGRIRVNNTTYAFRSGNSGRGNLPIGSYTVDNYRTRSQTGFKVDGVGFTYDVSDIKDSFSDRNAAAKKKGLAVGKRTELRIHPDGGKLGTAGCIGIIGSATTLRAFKRDMDAELTRAKNGQVTLKVK
;
A
#
# COMPACT_ATOMS: atom_id res chain seq x y z
N MET A 1 -9.30 -3.22 -12.91
CA MET A 1 -8.31 -4.33 -13.01
C MET A 1 -8.62 -5.40 -11.96
N MET A 2 -8.54 -6.70 -12.27
CA MET A 2 -8.87 -7.79 -11.35
C MET A 2 -7.70 -8.16 -10.41
N MET A 3 -7.94 -8.21 -9.10
CA MET A 3 -7.04 -8.79 -8.09
C MET A 3 -7.08 -10.33 -8.17
N THR A 4 -5.94 -10.99 -7.95
CA THR A 4 -5.82 -12.46 -7.98
C THR A 4 -5.40 -13.02 -6.63
N ILE A 5 -5.76 -14.28 -6.37
CA ILE A 5 -5.27 -15.07 -5.23
C ILE A 5 -4.57 -16.33 -5.73
N GLY A 6 -3.52 -16.78 -5.05
CA GLY A 6 -2.75 -17.95 -5.43
C GLY A 6 -3.32 -19.28 -4.92
N LYS A 7 -4.04 -19.25 -3.79
CA LYS A 7 -4.77 -20.39 -3.22
C LYS A 7 -6.13 -19.95 -2.68
N SER A 8 -7.00 -20.93 -2.38
CA SER A 8 -8.36 -20.68 -1.92
C SER A 8 -8.41 -20.10 -0.50
N VAL A 9 -9.40 -19.24 -0.26
CA VAL A 9 -9.63 -18.52 0.99
C VAL A 9 -11.06 -18.77 1.46
N GLY A 10 -11.29 -18.90 2.76
CA GLY A 10 -12.60 -19.20 3.34
C GLY A 10 -12.70 -20.62 3.89
N LYS A 11 -13.92 -21.12 3.97
CA LYS A 11 -14.24 -22.44 4.54
C LYS A 11 -13.52 -23.55 3.76
N GLY A 12 -12.71 -24.35 4.47
CA GLY A 12 -11.91 -25.43 3.87
C GLY A 12 -10.84 -24.97 2.87
N GLY A 13 -10.55 -23.66 2.79
CA GLY A 13 -9.51 -23.11 1.92
C GLY A 13 -8.10 -23.26 2.50
N ALA A 14 -7.08 -23.01 1.66
CA ALA A 14 -5.68 -22.98 2.11
C ALA A 14 -5.37 -21.77 3.00
N ASN A 15 -6.13 -20.68 2.86
CA ASN A 15 -6.11 -19.52 3.75
C ASN A 15 -4.73 -18.89 3.96
N ARG A 16 -3.92 -18.82 2.89
CA ARG A 16 -2.62 -18.14 2.95
C ARG A 16 -2.84 -16.67 3.29
N GLY A 17 -2.06 -16.14 4.24
CA GLY A 17 -2.20 -14.77 4.72
C GLY A 17 -2.36 -13.71 3.62
N PRO A 18 -1.51 -13.68 2.57
CA PRO A 18 -1.65 -12.74 1.46
C PRO A 18 -2.95 -12.90 0.64
N ASP A 19 -3.39 -14.13 0.39
CA ASP A 19 -4.64 -14.41 -0.33
C ASP A 19 -5.85 -13.98 0.53
N THR A 20 -5.81 -14.29 1.82
CA THR A 20 -6.83 -13.90 2.79
C THR A 20 -6.95 -12.38 2.88
N MET A 21 -5.82 -11.66 2.97
CA MET A 21 -5.83 -10.19 2.95
C MET A 21 -6.46 -9.65 1.66
N THR A 22 -6.13 -10.23 0.50
CA THR A 22 -6.71 -9.83 -0.78
C THR A 22 -8.24 -9.96 -0.77
N VAL A 23 -8.76 -11.08 -0.27
CA VAL A 23 -10.22 -11.30 -0.15
C VAL A 23 -10.84 -10.35 0.88
N GLN A 24 -10.22 -10.13 2.04
CA GLN A 24 -10.69 -9.17 3.05
C GLN A 24 -10.77 -7.75 2.47
N SER A 25 -9.75 -7.30 1.73
CA SER A 25 -9.75 -5.99 1.07
C SER A 25 -10.86 -5.88 0.02
N LEU A 26 -11.04 -6.91 -0.82
CA LEU A 26 -12.11 -6.91 -1.83
C LEU A 26 -13.50 -6.88 -1.18
N LEU A 27 -13.71 -7.61 -0.09
CA LEU A 27 -14.96 -7.57 0.67
C LEU A 27 -15.21 -6.17 1.26
N ASN A 28 -14.18 -5.55 1.84
CA ASN A 28 -14.26 -4.17 2.35
C ASN A 28 -14.58 -3.16 1.24
N LEU A 29 -13.99 -3.29 0.06
CA LEU A 29 -14.29 -2.41 -1.09
C LEU A 29 -15.73 -2.57 -1.59
N ASN A 30 -16.33 -3.75 -1.44
CA ASN A 30 -17.72 -4.01 -1.79
C ASN A 30 -18.70 -3.77 -0.63
N LEU A 31 -18.21 -3.32 0.54
CA LEU A 31 -18.98 -3.37 1.79
C LEU A 31 -20.23 -2.48 1.76
N ASP A 32 -20.15 -1.30 1.14
CA ASP A 32 -21.31 -0.40 1.03
C ASP A 32 -22.42 -1.01 0.17
N THR A 33 -22.06 -1.58 -0.97
CA THR A 33 -23.00 -2.29 -1.85
C THR A 33 -23.59 -3.52 -1.14
N LEU A 34 -22.78 -4.28 -0.43
CA LEU A 34 -23.24 -5.44 0.35
C LEU A 34 -24.18 -5.00 1.47
N ASN A 35 -23.84 -3.98 2.24
CA ASN A 35 -24.65 -3.47 3.33
C ASN A 35 -25.97 -2.84 2.85
N ALA A 36 -25.99 -2.22 1.66
CA ALA A 36 -27.23 -1.78 1.04
C ALA A 36 -28.15 -2.96 0.70
N LYS A 37 -27.59 -4.07 0.18
CA LYS A 37 -28.35 -5.30 -0.10
C LYS A 37 -28.82 -6.01 1.16
N LEU A 38 -28.01 -6.05 2.22
CA LEU A 38 -28.42 -6.59 3.53
C LEU A 38 -29.58 -5.78 4.11
N ALA A 39 -29.46 -4.44 4.12
CA ALA A 39 -30.52 -3.57 4.61
C ALA A 39 -31.84 -3.73 3.84
N ALA A 40 -31.77 -3.87 2.51
CA ALA A 40 -32.95 -4.13 1.68
C ALA A 40 -33.65 -5.47 1.99
N ASN A 41 -32.94 -6.43 2.59
CA ASN A 41 -33.48 -7.71 3.04
C ASN A 41 -33.77 -7.75 4.55
N GLY A 42 -33.68 -6.61 5.25
CA GLY A 42 -33.89 -6.54 6.70
C GLY A 42 -32.76 -7.14 7.54
N GLU A 43 -31.59 -7.36 6.96
CA GLU A 43 -30.43 -7.96 7.62
C GLU A 43 -29.48 -6.91 8.23
N PRO A 44 -28.79 -7.23 9.34
CA PRO A 44 -27.86 -6.31 9.98
C PRO A 44 -26.66 -6.01 9.08
N LYS A 45 -26.17 -4.78 9.15
CA LYS A 45 -24.96 -4.36 8.43
C LYS A 45 -23.73 -5.09 8.98
N LEU A 46 -22.83 -5.46 8.07
CA LEU A 46 -21.51 -5.97 8.41
C LEU A 46 -20.55 -4.81 8.69
N ALA A 47 -19.71 -5.00 9.70
CA ALA A 47 -18.60 -4.10 9.99
C ALA A 47 -17.42 -4.35 9.04
N VAL A 48 -16.58 -3.32 8.85
CA VAL A 48 -15.32 -3.42 8.11
C VAL A 48 -14.46 -4.53 8.70
N LEU A 49 -13.93 -5.40 7.83
CA LEU A 49 -13.04 -6.48 8.22
C LEU A 49 -11.64 -5.96 8.53
N ALA A 50 -11.01 -6.50 9.57
CA ALA A 50 -9.58 -6.35 9.76
C ALA A 50 -8.84 -7.13 8.65
N GLU A 51 -7.99 -6.45 7.89
CA GLU A 51 -7.21 -7.04 6.78
C GLU A 51 -5.90 -7.63 7.30
N ASP A 52 -6.03 -8.58 8.21
CA ASP A 52 -4.94 -9.18 8.96
C ASP A 52 -4.41 -10.48 8.33
N GLY A 53 -5.06 -10.96 7.26
CA GLY A 53 -4.74 -12.22 6.60
C GLY A 53 -5.21 -13.45 7.36
N LYS A 54 -6.00 -13.29 8.43
CA LYS A 54 -6.55 -14.39 9.22
C LYS A 54 -7.99 -14.69 8.83
N ILE A 55 -8.29 -15.96 8.61
CA ILE A 55 -9.63 -16.39 8.21
C ILE A 55 -10.57 -16.59 9.43
N GLY A 56 -11.03 -15.48 10.01
CA GLY A 56 -11.97 -15.51 11.13
C GLY A 56 -13.42 -15.74 10.70
N THR A 57 -14.30 -15.94 11.69
CA THR A 57 -15.76 -16.04 11.49
C THR A 57 -16.29 -14.83 10.70
N LYS A 58 -15.88 -13.61 11.07
CA LYS A 58 -16.25 -12.37 10.35
C LYS A 58 -15.93 -12.41 8.85
N THR A 59 -14.74 -12.91 8.48
CA THR A 59 -14.36 -13.01 7.07
C THR A 59 -15.18 -14.08 6.34
N LYS A 60 -15.41 -15.24 6.94
CA LYS A 60 -16.25 -16.30 6.35
C LYS A 60 -17.70 -15.85 6.18
N ASP A 61 -18.26 -15.17 7.18
CA ASP A 61 -19.63 -14.65 7.13
C ASP A 61 -19.76 -13.57 6.05
N ALA A 62 -18.77 -12.69 5.91
CA ALA A 62 -18.73 -11.71 4.84
C ALA A 62 -18.65 -12.36 3.45
N ILE A 63 -17.86 -13.43 3.27
CA ILE A 63 -17.84 -14.21 2.02
C ILE A 63 -19.23 -14.80 1.75
N GLY A 64 -19.83 -15.44 2.77
CA GLY A 64 -21.14 -16.07 2.65
C GLY A 64 -22.25 -15.06 2.31
N ALA A 65 -22.26 -13.91 2.97
CA ALA A 65 -23.19 -12.82 2.70
C ALA A 65 -23.00 -12.27 1.28
N TYR A 66 -21.76 -12.04 0.85
CA TYR A 66 -21.49 -11.58 -0.51
C TYR A 66 -21.98 -12.58 -1.57
N GLN A 67 -21.69 -13.87 -1.37
CA GLN A 67 -22.16 -14.95 -2.24
C GLN A 67 -23.69 -15.03 -2.29
N ARG A 68 -24.37 -14.89 -1.15
CA ARG A 68 -25.84 -14.91 -1.10
C ARG A 68 -26.46 -13.71 -1.77
N HIS A 69 -26.06 -12.49 -1.36
CA HIS A 69 -26.81 -11.27 -1.68
C HIS A 69 -26.31 -10.53 -2.92
N ILE A 70 -25.05 -10.70 -3.30
CA ILE A 70 -24.48 -10.10 -4.51
C ILE A 70 -24.46 -11.08 -5.67
N ILE A 71 -24.05 -12.33 -5.41
CA ILE A 71 -23.95 -13.35 -6.46
C ILE A 71 -25.27 -14.11 -6.65
N GLY A 72 -26.12 -14.20 -5.62
CA GLY A 72 -27.41 -14.91 -5.69
C GLY A 72 -27.31 -16.41 -5.38
N MET A 73 -26.25 -16.86 -4.70
CA MET A 73 -26.08 -18.27 -4.34
C MET A 73 -27.10 -18.68 -3.26
N LYS A 74 -27.96 -19.67 -3.56
CA LYS A 74 -28.93 -20.24 -2.61
C LYS A 74 -28.23 -20.86 -1.39
N SER A 75 -27.09 -21.52 -1.62
CA SER A 75 -26.28 -22.17 -0.59
C SER A 75 -24.84 -21.66 -0.65
N PRO A 76 -24.51 -20.55 0.02
CA PRO A 76 -23.15 -20.02 0.07
C PRO A 76 -22.18 -21.02 0.70
N ASP A 77 -21.07 -21.29 0.03
CA ASP A 77 -20.03 -22.21 0.50
C ASP A 77 -19.00 -21.53 1.41
N GLN A 78 -19.05 -20.19 1.50
CA GLN A 78 -18.11 -19.35 2.27
C GLN A 78 -16.66 -19.50 1.81
N ARG A 79 -16.44 -19.78 0.52
CA ARG A 79 -15.13 -20.01 -0.08
C ARG A 79 -14.90 -19.17 -1.33
N VAL A 80 -13.67 -18.71 -1.50
CA VAL A 80 -13.19 -17.96 -2.67
C VAL A 80 -12.03 -18.72 -3.27
N ASP A 81 -12.21 -19.24 -4.49
CA ASP A 81 -11.18 -19.96 -5.23
C ASP A 81 -10.45 -19.07 -6.25
N PRO A 82 -9.16 -19.34 -6.53
CA PRO A 82 -8.43 -18.68 -7.62
C PRO A 82 -9.19 -18.76 -8.94
N GLY A 83 -9.43 -17.63 -9.60
CA GLY A 83 -10.18 -17.57 -10.86
C GLY A 83 -11.68 -17.91 -10.76
N GLY A 84 -12.18 -18.22 -9.56
CA GLY A 84 -13.57 -18.59 -9.32
C GLY A 84 -14.55 -17.42 -9.46
N ASN A 85 -15.84 -17.74 -9.52
CA ASN A 85 -16.90 -16.74 -9.73
C ASN A 85 -16.94 -15.69 -8.59
N THR A 86 -16.77 -16.12 -7.33
CA THR A 86 -16.74 -15.19 -6.19
C THR A 86 -15.66 -14.13 -6.35
N LEU A 87 -14.45 -14.53 -6.72
CA LEU A 87 -13.33 -13.60 -6.93
C LEU A 87 -13.58 -12.67 -8.13
N LYS A 88 -14.15 -13.19 -9.23
CA LYS A 88 -14.50 -12.38 -10.40
C LYS A 88 -15.51 -11.28 -10.07
N GLN A 89 -16.54 -11.60 -9.28
CA GLN A 89 -17.56 -10.64 -8.86
C GLN A 89 -17.00 -9.60 -7.91
N LEU A 90 -16.24 -10.03 -6.90
CA LEU A 90 -15.55 -9.13 -5.96
C LEU A 90 -14.70 -8.08 -6.70
N ASN A 91 -14.07 -8.47 -7.80
CA ASN A 91 -13.27 -7.60 -8.65
C ASN A 91 -14.06 -6.66 -9.57
N ARG A 92 -15.39 -6.69 -9.62
CA ARG A 92 -16.15 -5.73 -10.43
C ARG A 92 -16.02 -4.31 -9.88
N VAL A 93 -15.92 -4.15 -8.56
CA VAL A 93 -15.71 -2.84 -7.93
C VAL A 93 -14.41 -2.19 -8.41
N THR A 94 -13.37 -3.00 -8.68
CA THR A 94 -12.07 -2.48 -9.13
C THR A 94 -12.05 -2.13 -10.63
N ALA A 95 -13.13 -2.39 -11.36
CA ALA A 95 -13.33 -1.94 -12.74
C ALA A 95 -14.07 -0.59 -12.81
N THR A 96 -14.86 -0.26 -11.78
CA THR A 96 -15.61 1.01 -11.68
C THR A 96 -14.91 2.08 -10.87
N LEU A 97 -13.88 1.72 -10.09
CA LEU A 97 -12.99 2.70 -9.46
C LEU A 97 -12.27 3.50 -10.55
N PRO A 98 -12.35 4.86 -10.55
CA PRO A 98 -11.59 5.66 -11.47
C PRO A 98 -10.10 5.40 -11.25
N ALA A 99 -9.36 5.16 -12.34
CA ALA A 99 -7.91 5.09 -12.29
C ALA A 99 -7.38 6.49 -11.91
N ILE A 100 -7.07 6.71 -10.64
CA ILE A 100 -6.42 7.96 -10.22
C ILE A 100 -4.91 7.76 -10.38
N THR A 101 -4.45 7.98 -11.61
CA THR A 101 -3.04 7.85 -12.05
C THR A 101 -2.12 8.97 -11.55
N ASN A 102 -2.22 9.42 -10.30
CA ASN A 102 -1.29 10.43 -9.77
C ASN A 102 -0.87 10.12 -8.33
N LEU A 103 0.10 9.22 -8.18
CA LEU A 103 0.88 9.10 -6.95
C LEU A 103 1.61 10.43 -6.70
N THR A 104 1.20 11.15 -5.64
CA THR A 104 1.75 12.48 -5.31
C THR A 104 2.16 12.53 -3.85
N ALA A 105 3.39 12.95 -3.56
CA ALA A 105 3.85 13.28 -2.22
C ALA A 105 4.05 14.80 -2.12
N VAL A 106 3.47 15.40 -1.07
CA VAL A 106 3.57 16.83 -0.79
C VAL A 106 4.23 17.02 0.56
N PHE A 107 5.31 17.80 0.62
CA PHE A 107 5.93 18.20 1.88
C PHE A 107 5.16 19.33 2.55
N GLU A 108 4.79 19.16 3.82
CA GLU A 108 3.95 20.11 4.56
C GLU A 108 4.72 20.87 5.64
N LYS A 109 5.71 20.23 6.29
CA LYS A 109 6.48 20.86 7.38
C LYS A 109 7.95 20.50 7.30
N THR A 110 8.79 21.44 7.72
CA THR A 110 10.25 21.29 7.77
C THR A 110 10.73 21.42 9.21
N PHE A 111 11.54 20.47 9.66
CA PHE A 111 12.19 20.50 10.96
C PHE A 111 13.61 21.04 10.79
N LYS A 112 13.93 22.17 11.43
CA LYS A 112 15.29 22.73 11.43
C LYS A 112 16.16 21.92 12.40
N ALA A 113 16.79 20.85 11.90
CA ALA A 113 17.97 20.31 12.55
C ALA A 113 19.20 21.15 12.15
N SER A 114 20.13 21.36 13.07
CA SER A 114 21.34 22.17 12.90
C SER A 114 22.19 21.67 11.72
N LYS A 115 22.10 22.39 10.61
CA LYS A 115 22.86 22.31 9.34
C LYS A 115 22.82 20.93 8.61
N LEU A 116 22.46 21.01 7.31
CA LEU A 116 22.55 20.00 6.23
C LEU A 116 21.50 18.87 6.12
N ASN A 117 20.52 18.77 7.02
CA ASN A 117 19.70 17.56 7.20
C ASN A 117 18.22 17.83 7.53
N GLN A 118 17.59 18.83 6.90
CA GLN A 118 16.19 19.18 7.16
C GLN A 118 15.26 17.98 6.95
N MET A 119 14.85 17.34 8.04
CA MET A 119 13.78 16.36 8.02
C MET A 119 12.51 17.09 7.62
N LYS A 120 11.78 16.53 6.67
CA LYS A 120 10.46 17.04 6.30
C LYS A 120 9.41 15.99 6.61
N THR A 121 8.22 16.46 6.95
CA THR A 121 7.02 15.63 7.00
C THR A 121 6.06 16.08 5.93
N GLY A 122 5.23 15.16 5.46
CA GLY A 122 4.28 15.44 4.41
C GLY A 122 3.21 14.38 4.30
N ARG A 123 2.43 14.49 3.23
CA ARG A 123 1.38 13.53 2.89
C ARG A 123 1.58 12.96 1.48
N ILE A 124 1.44 11.65 1.36
CA ILE A 124 1.50 10.92 0.10
C ILE A 124 0.13 10.32 -0.21
N ARG A 125 -0.37 10.57 -1.42
CA ARG A 125 -1.65 10.01 -1.90
C ARG A 125 -1.39 8.80 -2.76
N VAL A 126 -1.94 7.65 -2.37
CA VAL A 126 -1.84 6.37 -3.07
C VAL A 126 -3.24 5.78 -3.17
N ASN A 127 -3.69 5.40 -4.36
CA ASN A 127 -5.01 4.78 -4.58
C ASN A 127 -6.16 5.52 -3.86
N ASN A 128 -6.21 6.85 -4.00
CA ASN A 128 -7.20 7.73 -3.35
C ASN A 128 -7.10 7.89 -1.82
N THR A 129 -6.22 7.15 -1.14
CA THR A 129 -5.93 7.26 0.29
C THR A 129 -4.71 8.14 0.54
N THR A 130 -4.70 8.88 1.66
CA THR A 130 -3.59 9.77 2.02
C THR A 130 -2.88 9.27 3.27
N TYR A 131 -1.55 9.17 3.20
CA TYR A 131 -0.69 8.66 4.26
C TYR A 131 0.33 9.71 4.70
N ALA A 132 0.61 9.79 6.00
CA ALA A 132 1.66 10.65 6.51
C ALA A 132 3.03 10.02 6.26
N PHE A 133 4.03 10.83 5.92
CA PHE A 133 5.39 10.36 5.74
C PHE A 133 6.42 11.35 6.33
N ARG A 134 7.63 10.84 6.59
CA ARG A 134 8.83 11.64 6.86
C ARG A 134 9.89 11.37 5.80
N SER A 135 10.70 12.36 5.52
CA SER A 135 11.86 12.20 4.65
C SER A 135 13.03 13.05 5.13
N GLY A 136 14.20 12.44 5.19
CA GLY A 136 15.40 13.09 5.69
C GLY A 136 15.62 12.91 7.19
N ASN A 137 16.75 13.48 7.64
CA ASN A 137 17.53 13.20 8.86
C ASN A 137 18.86 12.46 8.55
N SER A 138 19.73 12.26 9.54
CA SER A 138 21.02 11.55 9.44
C SER A 138 22.08 12.17 8.53
N GLY A 139 22.06 13.49 8.31
CA GLY A 139 23.09 14.19 7.53
C GLY A 139 22.95 14.07 6.01
N ARG A 140 21.84 13.48 5.51
CA ARG A 140 21.70 13.11 4.08
C ARG A 140 20.53 13.79 3.34
N GLY A 141 19.82 14.70 4.01
CA GLY A 141 18.71 15.48 3.44
C GLY A 141 17.45 14.67 3.17
N ASN A 142 16.36 15.36 2.85
CA ASN A 142 15.09 14.77 2.43
C ASN A 142 15.11 14.38 0.93
N LEU A 143 14.10 13.64 0.49
CA LEU A 143 13.88 13.36 -0.93
C LEU A 143 13.66 14.67 -1.69
N PRO A 144 14.43 14.97 -2.76
CA PRO A 144 14.24 16.18 -3.55
C PRO A 144 12.88 16.23 -4.25
N ILE A 145 12.37 17.45 -4.48
CA ILE A 145 11.24 17.69 -5.39
C ILE A 145 11.61 17.17 -6.77
N GLY A 146 10.68 16.47 -7.43
CA GLY A 146 10.95 15.82 -8.70
C GLY A 146 9.94 14.73 -9.04
N SER A 147 10.19 14.07 -10.15
CA SER A 147 9.40 12.94 -10.64
C SER A 147 10.24 11.67 -10.54
N TYR A 148 9.69 10.66 -9.89
CA TYR A 148 10.37 9.39 -9.61
C TYR A 148 9.53 8.22 -10.12
N THR A 149 10.20 7.17 -10.58
CA THR A 149 9.62 5.86 -10.76
C THR A 149 9.60 5.12 -9.42
N VAL A 150 8.47 4.51 -9.10
CA VAL A 150 8.32 3.59 -7.98
C VAL A 150 8.03 2.20 -8.50
N ASP A 151 8.78 1.21 -8.02
CA ASP A 151 8.67 -0.20 -8.39
C ASP A 151 9.30 -1.15 -7.35
N ASN A 152 9.51 -2.41 -7.72
CA ASN A 152 10.35 -3.38 -7.01
C ASN A 152 10.05 -3.54 -5.50
N TYR A 153 8.84 -4.02 -5.19
CA TYR A 153 8.44 -4.39 -3.83
C TYR A 153 9.39 -5.45 -3.22
N ARG A 154 9.77 -5.25 -1.96
CA ARG A 154 10.50 -6.25 -1.15
C ARG A 154 9.97 -6.27 0.28
N THR A 155 9.85 -7.45 0.87
CA THR A 155 9.62 -7.59 2.31
C THR A 155 10.90 -7.27 3.08
N ARG A 156 10.77 -6.63 4.24
CA ARG A 156 11.91 -6.27 5.10
C ARG A 156 11.66 -6.69 6.54
N SER A 157 12.71 -7.13 7.22
CA SER A 157 12.68 -7.51 8.64
C SER A 157 13.55 -6.60 9.52
N GLN A 158 14.44 -5.82 8.90
CA GLN A 158 15.38 -4.93 9.56
C GLN A 158 14.64 -3.78 10.26
N THR A 159 15.11 -3.39 11.44
CA THR A 159 14.46 -2.41 12.33
C THR A 159 14.19 -1.05 11.65
N GLY A 160 15.08 -0.60 10.76
CA GLY A 160 14.91 0.67 10.03
C GLY A 160 13.83 0.67 8.94
N PHE A 161 13.31 -0.50 8.58
CA PHE A 161 12.33 -0.69 7.51
C PHE A 161 11.04 -1.36 8.02
N LYS A 162 10.84 -1.40 9.34
CA LYS A 162 9.74 -2.12 9.99
C LYS A 162 9.20 -1.36 11.18
N VAL A 163 7.88 -1.34 11.32
CA VAL A 163 7.16 -0.84 12.50
C VAL A 163 6.05 -1.84 12.80
N ASP A 164 5.85 -2.18 14.08
CA ASP A 164 4.81 -3.12 14.54
C ASP A 164 4.77 -4.45 13.76
N GLY A 165 5.95 -5.00 13.43
CA GLY A 165 6.06 -6.24 12.67
C GLY A 165 5.78 -6.14 11.16
N VAL A 166 5.42 -4.96 10.64
CA VAL A 166 5.17 -4.72 9.22
C VAL A 166 6.39 -4.06 8.59
N GLY A 167 7.03 -4.76 7.64
CA GLY A 167 8.23 -4.26 6.97
C GLY A 167 8.22 -4.47 5.46
N PHE A 168 8.49 -3.40 4.73
CA PHE A 168 8.54 -3.40 3.27
C PHE A 168 9.44 -2.30 2.72
N THR A 169 9.85 -2.44 1.47
CA THR A 169 10.40 -1.37 0.66
C THR A 169 9.83 -1.41 -0.76
N TYR A 170 9.65 -0.23 -1.35
CA TYR A 170 9.55 -0.02 -2.79
C TYR A 170 10.75 0.82 -3.22
N ASP A 171 11.31 0.58 -4.40
CA ASP A 171 12.35 1.43 -4.93
C ASP A 171 11.75 2.75 -5.42
N VAL A 172 12.55 3.80 -5.34
CA VAL A 172 12.24 5.14 -5.81
C VAL A 172 13.43 5.56 -6.68
N SER A 173 13.41 5.22 -7.95
CA SER A 173 14.40 5.67 -8.92
C SER A 173 13.91 6.95 -9.59
N ASP A 174 14.78 7.82 -10.07
CA ASP A 174 14.36 8.75 -11.11
C ASP A 174 14.43 8.02 -12.47
N ILE A 175 13.71 8.53 -13.46
CA ILE A 175 13.67 7.95 -14.81
C ILE A 175 15.04 8.05 -15.52
N LYS A 176 16.07 8.69 -14.92
CA LYS A 176 17.31 9.08 -15.62
C LYS A 176 18.67 9.00 -14.89
N ASP A 177 18.79 8.74 -13.59
CA ASP A 177 20.13 8.64 -12.94
C ASP A 177 20.60 7.18 -12.82
N SER A 178 21.68 6.88 -13.53
CA SER A 178 22.78 6.20 -12.85
C SER A 178 23.17 7.07 -11.66
N PHE A 179 23.15 6.52 -10.44
CA PHE A 179 23.48 7.20 -9.17
C PHE A 179 24.87 7.89 -9.10
N SER A 180 25.60 8.00 -10.22
CA SER A 180 26.85 8.74 -10.41
C SER A 180 26.69 10.26 -10.28
N ASP A 181 25.58 10.84 -10.73
CA ASP A 181 25.49 12.30 -10.94
C ASP A 181 25.13 13.08 -9.66
N ARG A 182 24.57 12.38 -8.66
CA ARG A 182 24.39 12.96 -7.32
C ARG A 182 25.69 13.18 -6.55
N ASN A 183 26.83 12.61 -6.96
CA ASN A 183 28.12 12.99 -6.37
C ASN A 183 28.47 14.45 -6.67
N ALA A 184 28.14 14.95 -7.86
CA ALA A 184 28.39 16.34 -8.23
C ALA A 184 27.44 17.32 -7.50
N ALA A 185 26.15 16.98 -7.40
CA ALA A 185 25.17 17.78 -6.67
C ALA A 185 25.38 17.75 -5.14
N ALA A 186 25.80 16.61 -4.59
CA ALA A 186 26.12 16.46 -3.17
C ALA A 186 27.34 17.29 -2.78
N LYS A 187 28.39 17.30 -3.63
CA LYS A 187 29.61 18.10 -3.42
C LYS A 187 29.33 19.61 -3.47
N LYS A 188 28.44 20.08 -4.35
CA LYS A 188 28.07 21.51 -4.46
C LYS A 188 27.14 21.99 -3.32
N LYS A 189 26.42 21.09 -2.66
CA LYS A 189 25.42 21.41 -1.60
C LYS A 189 25.82 20.91 -0.20
N GLY A 190 27.04 20.39 -0.02
CA GLY A 190 27.57 19.90 1.25
C GLY A 190 26.94 18.59 1.78
N LEU A 191 26.23 17.85 0.93
CA LEU A 191 25.61 16.57 1.30
C LEU A 191 26.65 15.45 1.29
N ALA A 192 26.48 14.42 2.12
CA ALA A 192 27.41 13.30 2.19
C ALA A 192 27.62 12.61 0.82
N VAL A 193 28.88 12.51 0.39
CA VAL A 193 29.32 11.88 -0.86
C VAL A 193 29.32 10.35 -0.72
N GLY A 194 28.83 9.61 -1.71
CA GLY A 194 28.87 8.14 -1.71
C GLY A 194 27.97 7.50 -2.77
N LYS A 195 28.35 6.31 -3.24
CA LYS A 195 27.55 5.45 -4.14
C LYS A 195 26.28 5.01 -3.41
N ARG A 196 25.23 5.83 -3.43
CA ARG A 196 23.91 5.41 -2.97
C ARG A 196 23.36 4.47 -4.03
N THR A 197 22.83 3.32 -3.65
CA THR A 197 22.26 2.40 -4.63
C THR A 197 20.75 2.55 -4.80
N GLU A 198 19.95 2.87 -3.77
CA GLU A 198 18.47 2.93 -3.96
C GLU A 198 17.78 3.86 -2.93
N LEU A 199 17.04 4.89 -3.39
CA LEU A 199 16.04 5.58 -2.57
C LEU A 199 14.80 4.69 -2.48
N ARG A 200 14.04 4.77 -1.38
CA ARG A 200 12.94 3.83 -1.14
C ARG A 200 11.72 4.47 -0.48
N ILE A 201 10.57 3.83 -0.62
CA ILE A 201 9.42 4.01 0.28
C ILE A 201 9.36 2.84 1.25
N HIS A 202 9.29 3.11 2.55
CA HIS A 202 9.27 2.07 3.59
C HIS A 202 8.57 2.56 4.86
N PRO A 203 8.21 1.69 5.82
CA PRO A 203 7.81 2.12 7.15
C PRO A 203 8.91 2.95 7.83
N ASP A 204 8.55 4.04 8.50
CA ASP A 204 9.49 4.89 9.24
C ASP A 204 9.91 4.27 10.59
N GLY A 205 10.59 3.12 10.50
CA GLY A 205 11.12 2.38 11.64
C GLY A 205 12.50 2.85 12.06
N GLY A 206 12.87 2.60 13.33
CA GLY A 206 14.18 2.93 13.88
C GLY A 206 14.31 4.36 14.44
N LYS A 207 15.50 4.98 14.31
CA LYS A 207 15.72 6.38 14.72
C LYS A 207 14.91 7.30 13.80
N LEU A 208 14.30 8.35 14.35
CA LEU A 208 13.41 9.26 13.62
C LEU A 208 13.99 9.69 12.27
N GLY A 209 13.22 9.51 11.19
CA GLY A 209 13.57 10.02 9.86
C GLY A 209 14.36 9.02 9.02
N THR A 210 14.72 9.45 7.82
CA THR A 210 15.32 8.58 6.81
C THR A 210 16.57 9.23 6.23
N ALA A 211 17.44 8.45 5.60
CA ALA A 211 18.50 9.01 4.77
C ALA A 211 17.95 9.56 3.43
N GLY A 212 16.84 10.30 3.40
CA GLY A 212 16.23 10.82 2.16
C GLY A 212 15.27 9.87 1.45
N CYS A 213 14.89 8.75 2.09
CA CYS A 213 13.77 7.89 1.68
C CYS A 213 12.42 8.52 2.05
N ILE A 214 11.30 7.93 1.61
CA ILE A 214 9.98 8.19 2.17
C ILE A 214 9.69 7.15 3.25
N GLY A 215 9.68 7.58 4.50
CA GLY A 215 9.26 6.79 5.65
C GLY A 215 7.78 6.99 5.92
N ILE A 216 6.93 5.98 5.68
CA ILE A 216 5.49 6.03 6.00
C ILE A 216 5.30 5.94 7.51
N ILE A 217 4.53 6.87 8.06
CA ILE A 217 4.22 6.95 9.49
C ILE A 217 2.88 6.26 9.74
N GLY A 218 2.84 5.38 10.73
CA GLY A 218 1.59 4.80 11.21
C GLY A 218 1.80 3.46 11.88
N SER A 219 0.70 2.88 12.38
CA SER A 219 0.67 1.55 12.98
C SER A 219 0.74 0.45 11.90
N ALA A 220 0.82 -0.81 12.33
CA ALA A 220 0.70 -1.97 11.45
C ALA A 220 -0.48 -1.89 10.47
N THR A 221 -1.64 -1.38 10.91
CA THR A 221 -2.84 -1.22 10.07
C THR A 221 -2.62 -0.21 8.95
N THR A 222 -2.08 0.97 9.27
CA THR A 222 -1.77 2.02 8.29
C THR A 222 -0.74 1.53 7.27
N LEU A 223 0.28 0.81 7.74
CA LEU A 223 1.38 0.33 6.89
C LEU A 223 0.92 -0.79 5.94
N ARG A 224 0.04 -1.68 6.40
CA ARG A 224 -0.60 -2.69 5.52
C ARG A 224 -1.51 -2.04 4.49
N ALA A 225 -2.26 -1.01 4.88
CA ALA A 225 -3.12 -0.25 3.96
C ALA A 225 -2.28 0.47 2.89
N PHE A 226 -1.20 1.15 3.29
CA PHE A 226 -0.28 1.79 2.35
C PHE A 226 0.28 0.79 1.34
N LYS A 227 0.79 -0.35 1.83
CA LYS A 227 1.35 -1.41 1.00
C LYS A 227 0.33 -1.89 -0.04
N ARG A 228 -0.89 -2.19 0.40
CA ARG A 228 -1.97 -2.62 -0.50
C ARG A 228 -2.27 -1.59 -1.57
N ASP A 229 -2.38 -0.32 -1.19
CA ASP A 229 -2.69 0.76 -2.13
C ASP A 229 -1.56 0.95 -3.14
N MET A 230 -0.29 0.86 -2.71
CA MET A 230 0.85 0.93 -3.61
C MET A 230 0.92 -0.28 -4.55
N ASP A 231 0.70 -1.49 -4.04
CA ASP A 231 0.66 -2.71 -4.87
C ASP A 231 -0.46 -2.65 -5.91
N ALA A 232 -1.62 -2.07 -5.56
CA ALA A 232 -2.71 -1.85 -6.49
C ALA A 232 -2.33 -0.87 -7.61
N GLU A 233 -1.63 0.22 -7.29
CA GLU A 233 -1.12 1.18 -8.28
C GLU A 233 -0.06 0.54 -9.20
N LEU A 234 0.89 -0.23 -8.64
CA LEU A 234 1.92 -0.93 -9.42
C LEU A 234 1.33 -2.00 -10.33
N THR A 235 0.36 -2.77 -9.84
CA THR A 235 -0.35 -3.77 -10.64
C THR A 235 -1.09 -3.10 -11.79
N ARG A 236 -1.67 -1.91 -11.59
CA ARG A 236 -2.35 -1.12 -12.62
C ARG A 236 -1.43 -0.59 -13.71
N ALA A 237 -0.14 -0.39 -13.42
CA ALA A 237 0.81 0.14 -14.39
C ALA A 237 1.22 -0.92 -15.42
N LYS A 238 1.20 -0.55 -16.71
CA LYS A 238 1.51 -1.46 -17.83
C LYS A 238 2.89 -2.12 -17.73
N ASN A 239 3.84 -1.47 -17.07
CA ASN A 239 5.22 -1.93 -16.89
C ASN A 239 5.57 -2.21 -15.41
N GLY A 240 4.58 -2.28 -14.52
CA GLY A 240 4.81 -2.48 -13.09
C GLY A 240 5.50 -1.28 -12.40
N GLN A 241 5.45 -0.10 -13.02
CA GLN A 241 6.10 1.12 -12.53
C GLN A 241 5.09 2.27 -12.45
N VAL A 242 5.09 2.99 -11.33
CA VAL A 242 4.25 4.18 -11.17
C VAL A 242 5.08 5.43 -10.98
N THR A 243 4.60 6.55 -11.50
CA THR A 243 5.28 7.84 -11.33
C THR A 243 4.84 8.51 -10.03
N LEU A 244 5.77 8.65 -9.08
CA LEU A 244 5.65 9.49 -7.91
C LEU A 244 6.06 10.93 -8.24
N LYS A 245 5.13 11.86 -8.13
CA LYS A 245 5.41 13.31 -8.16
C LYS A 245 5.65 13.82 -6.74
N VAL A 246 6.86 14.28 -6.44
CA VAL A 246 7.21 14.93 -5.18
C VAL A 246 7.14 16.43 -5.37
N LYS A 247 6.32 17.11 -4.56
CA LYS A 247 6.10 18.56 -4.58
C LYS A 247 6.43 19.19 -3.22
#